data_AF-A0A3D8Y654-F1
#
_entry.id   AF-A0A3D8Y654-F1
#
_cell.length_a   1.000
_cell.length_b   1.000
_cell.length_c   1.000
_cell.angle_alpha   90.00
_cell.angle_beta   90.00
_cell.angle_gamma   90.00
#
_symmetry.space_group_name_H-M   'P 1'
#
loop_
_entity.id
_entity.type
_entity.pdbx_description
1 polymer ?
#
loop_
_entity_poly.entity_id
_entity_poly.type
_entity_poly.pdbx_seq_one_letter_code
_entity_poly.pdbx_strand_id
1 'polypeptide(L)'
;MKKSTCLPVFLMLCLILLGACSKDTAPQPEQPAIEKTKAELSTEILGKWTLGLESVRTLAETGSIEFLADSTFIYQELNKNGVVGKYLVVSGNEITLANNGKVSGISIEGTKLSGSVTWNANTVKVSGDKVSIAITGSKTELLARAWTLTKFEDGYILNDNDLGADKINVIFSKAGTYFGQFLAGTHIVEEANMNWKWHSTKSDRLVYWETGSQVNEEKNYVIIRELTSSILKTTEYTDGEETNFTFIPLK
;
A
#
# COMPACT_ATOMS: atom_id res chain seq x y z
N MET A 1 -29.77 -55.87 9.89
CA MET A 1 -29.88 -56.34 8.48
C MET A 1 -28.74 -55.76 7.67
N LYS A 2 -27.97 -56.65 6.99
CA LYS A 2 -27.25 -56.52 5.69
C LYS A 2 -26.62 -55.15 5.31
N LYS A 3 -25.40 -55.03 4.79
CA LYS A 3 -24.32 -55.95 4.37
C LYS A 3 -23.08 -55.07 4.09
N SER A 4 -21.91 -55.63 4.39
CA SER A 4 -20.58 -55.18 3.93
C SER A 4 -20.33 -55.62 2.48
N THR A 5 -19.63 -54.79 1.69
CA THR A 5 -18.88 -55.08 0.43
C THR A 5 -17.96 -53.86 0.22
N CYS A 6 -16.63 -53.87 0.27
CA CYS A 6 -15.58 -54.76 -0.26
C CYS A 6 -15.64 -54.89 -1.80
N LEU A 7 -14.77 -54.15 -2.51
CA LEU A 7 -14.26 -54.41 -3.87
C LEU A 7 -13.02 -53.50 -4.13
N PRO A 8 -12.13 -53.81 -5.09
CA PRO A 8 -10.83 -54.39 -4.77
C PRO A 8 -9.65 -53.61 -5.37
N VAL A 9 -8.48 -53.96 -4.84
CA VAL A 9 -7.16 -53.78 -5.44
C VAL A 9 -7.14 -54.37 -6.86
N PHE A 10 -6.87 -53.55 -7.88
CA PHE A 10 -6.40 -54.05 -9.18
C PHE A 10 -4.95 -53.62 -9.37
N LEU A 11 -4.09 -54.56 -9.00
CA LEU A 11 -2.67 -54.62 -9.30
C LEU A 11 -2.53 -54.97 -10.80
N MET A 12 -2.04 -54.05 -11.62
CA MET A 12 -1.48 -54.41 -12.93
C MET A 12 -0.10 -53.78 -13.08
N LEU A 13 0.86 -54.55 -12.56
CA LEU A 13 2.28 -54.47 -12.85
C LEU A 13 2.49 -55.02 -14.27
N CYS A 14 3.14 -54.26 -15.17
CA CYS A 14 4.29 -54.72 -15.97
C CYS A 14 4.56 -53.81 -17.19
N LEU A 15 5.77 -53.22 -17.15
CA LEU A 15 6.72 -53.08 -18.25
C LEU A 15 6.23 -52.58 -19.61
N ILE A 16 6.53 -51.30 -19.90
CA ILE A 16 7.28 -50.96 -21.10
C ILE A 16 8.45 -50.05 -20.68
N LEU A 17 9.59 -50.69 -20.41
CA LEU A 17 10.91 -50.07 -20.51
C LEU A 17 11.37 -50.25 -21.95
N LEU A 18 11.31 -49.20 -22.78
CA LEU A 18 12.15 -49.09 -23.97
C LEU A 18 12.50 -47.62 -24.23
N GLY A 19 13.72 -47.28 -23.81
CA GLY A 19 14.71 -46.43 -24.48
C GLY A 19 14.26 -45.23 -25.31
N ALA A 20 14.53 -44.04 -24.76
CA ALA A 20 15.17 -42.98 -25.53
C ALA A 20 16.05 -42.16 -24.58
N CYS A 21 17.34 -42.54 -24.47
CA CYS A 21 18.38 -41.56 -24.16
C CYS A 21 18.40 -40.56 -25.32
N SER A 22 17.66 -39.46 -25.21
CA SER A 22 17.92 -38.32 -26.07
C SER A 22 19.25 -37.73 -25.63
N LYS A 23 20.20 -37.80 -26.54
CA LYS A 23 21.50 -37.11 -26.57
C LYS A 23 21.49 -35.81 -25.76
N ASP A 24 22.61 -35.61 -25.08
CA ASP A 24 23.10 -34.34 -24.53
C ASP A 24 22.47 -33.15 -25.24
N THR A 25 21.41 -32.61 -24.65
CA THR A 25 20.89 -31.31 -25.03
C THR A 25 21.91 -30.35 -24.49
N ALA A 26 22.80 -29.87 -25.37
CA ALA A 26 23.67 -28.76 -25.05
C ALA A 26 22.84 -27.70 -24.32
N PRO A 27 23.33 -27.12 -23.20
CA PRO A 27 22.57 -26.12 -22.46
C PRO A 27 22.09 -25.08 -23.46
N GLN A 28 20.76 -25.01 -23.62
CA GLN A 28 20.13 -24.03 -24.46
C GLN A 28 20.67 -22.68 -23.97
N PRO A 29 21.25 -21.84 -24.84
CA PRO A 29 21.79 -20.56 -24.40
C PRO A 29 20.66 -19.85 -23.65
N GLU A 30 20.91 -19.55 -22.36
CA GLU A 30 19.97 -18.79 -21.53
C GLU A 30 19.58 -17.58 -22.34
N GLN A 31 18.33 -17.58 -22.81
CA GLN A 31 17.79 -16.46 -23.55
C GLN A 31 17.84 -15.30 -22.56
N PRO A 32 18.57 -14.21 -22.86
CA PRO A 32 18.75 -13.13 -21.90
C PRO A 32 17.37 -12.66 -21.46
N ALA A 33 17.14 -12.66 -20.14
CA ALA A 33 15.90 -12.16 -19.57
C ALA A 33 15.68 -10.75 -20.16
N ILE A 34 14.54 -10.55 -20.81
CA ILE A 34 14.20 -9.26 -21.40
C ILE A 34 14.08 -8.29 -20.23
N GLU A 35 15.08 -7.43 -20.07
CA GLU A 35 15.08 -6.42 -19.02
C GLU A 35 13.92 -5.46 -19.30
N LYS A 36 13.07 -5.26 -18.30
CA LYS A 36 11.97 -4.30 -18.41
C LYS A 36 12.53 -2.92 -18.74
N THR A 37 11.75 -2.13 -19.45
CA THR A 37 12.02 -0.71 -19.65
C THR A 37 11.60 0.08 -18.42
N LYS A 38 12.15 1.30 -18.28
CA LYS A 38 11.71 2.27 -17.27
C LYS A 38 10.20 2.56 -17.35
N ALA A 39 9.64 2.63 -18.55
CA ALA A 39 8.22 2.93 -18.76
C ALA A 39 7.30 1.79 -18.29
N GLU A 40 7.70 0.54 -18.56
CA GLU A 40 6.99 -0.64 -18.08
C GLU A 40 6.98 -0.71 -16.55
N LEU A 41 8.16 -0.58 -15.91
CA LEU A 41 8.24 -0.59 -14.45
C LEU A 41 7.43 0.55 -13.83
N SER A 42 7.47 1.76 -14.42
CA SER A 42 6.72 2.92 -13.92
C SER A 42 5.21 2.68 -13.86
N THR A 43 4.68 1.83 -14.75
CA THR A 43 3.26 1.46 -14.77
C THR A 43 2.97 0.31 -13.81
N GLU A 44 3.80 -0.73 -13.84
CA GLU A 44 3.56 -1.95 -13.06
C GLU A 44 3.69 -1.74 -11.55
N ILE A 45 4.60 -0.86 -11.12
CA ILE A 45 4.88 -0.63 -9.70
C ILE A 45 3.76 0.12 -8.98
N LEU A 46 2.86 0.81 -9.71
CA LEU A 46 1.80 1.61 -9.10
C LEU A 46 0.88 0.77 -8.21
N GLY A 47 0.46 1.37 -7.08
CA GLY A 47 -0.38 0.74 -6.07
C GLY A 47 0.42 0.31 -4.84
N LYS A 48 -0.30 -0.35 -3.90
CA LYS A 48 0.23 -0.79 -2.61
C LYS A 48 0.75 -2.22 -2.71
N TRP A 49 1.91 -2.45 -2.10
CA TRP A 49 2.58 -3.74 -1.99
C TRP A 49 2.81 -4.04 -0.52
N THR A 50 2.30 -5.17 -0.03
CA THR A 50 2.66 -5.68 1.30
C THR A 50 4.00 -6.38 1.18
N LEU A 51 4.98 -5.96 1.97
CA LEU A 51 6.35 -6.47 1.94
C LEU A 51 6.59 -7.41 3.12
N GLY A 52 7.16 -8.58 2.84
CA GLY A 52 7.78 -9.45 3.83
C GLY A 52 9.30 -9.34 3.73
N LEU A 53 9.96 -9.20 4.88
CA LEU A 53 11.42 -9.33 4.95
C LEU A 53 11.80 -10.80 4.82
N GLU A 54 12.75 -11.10 3.94
CA GLU A 54 13.39 -12.41 3.88
C GLU A 54 14.44 -12.52 5.00
N SER A 55 14.04 -12.46 6.27
CA SER A 55 14.94 -12.71 7.40
C SER A 55 14.97 -14.21 7.75
N VAL A 56 16.17 -14.67 8.11
CA VAL A 56 16.41 -16.05 8.50
C VAL A 56 15.78 -16.29 9.87
N ARG A 57 14.59 -16.91 9.87
CA ARG A 57 13.87 -17.48 11.01
C ARG A 57 13.25 -16.42 11.95
N THR A 58 11.93 -16.55 12.11
CA THR A 58 11.03 -15.88 13.08
C THR A 58 10.45 -14.53 12.65
N LEU A 59 9.13 -14.57 12.43
CA LEU A 59 8.16 -13.48 12.17
C LEU A 59 8.61 -12.44 11.13
N ALA A 60 8.12 -12.58 9.90
CA ALA A 60 8.24 -11.53 8.89
C ALA A 60 7.62 -10.24 9.44
N GLU A 61 8.45 -9.27 9.81
CA GLU A 61 7.99 -7.89 9.94
C GLU A 61 7.38 -7.52 8.58
N THR A 62 6.07 -7.27 8.59
CA THR A 62 5.31 -6.99 7.38
C THR A 62 5.16 -5.49 7.26
N GLY A 63 5.80 -4.91 6.26
CA GLY A 63 5.59 -3.51 5.89
C GLY A 63 4.64 -3.40 4.72
N SER A 64 4.37 -2.18 4.28
CA SER A 64 3.88 -1.93 2.94
C SER A 64 4.59 -0.75 2.31
N ILE A 65 4.70 -0.78 0.99
CA ILE A 65 5.09 0.38 0.19
C ILE A 65 4.02 0.61 -0.87
N GLU A 66 3.60 1.85 -1.03
CA GLU A 66 2.64 2.26 -2.04
C GLU A 66 3.25 3.30 -2.96
N PHE A 67 3.15 3.08 -4.27
CA PHE A 67 3.61 4.01 -5.30
C PHE A 67 2.41 4.66 -6.00
N LEU A 68 2.34 5.98 -5.95
CA LEU A 68 1.27 6.78 -6.53
C LEU A 68 1.69 7.37 -7.87
N ALA A 69 0.70 7.63 -8.73
CA ALA A 69 0.94 8.11 -10.10
C ALA A 69 1.63 9.49 -10.17
N ASP A 70 1.56 10.29 -9.10
CA ASP A 70 2.20 11.60 -8.98
C ASP A 70 3.65 11.52 -8.45
N SER A 71 4.25 10.33 -8.55
CA SER A 71 5.59 10.01 -8.03
C SER A 71 5.73 10.12 -6.52
N THR A 72 4.62 10.10 -5.76
CA THR A 72 4.65 9.97 -4.30
C THR A 72 4.76 8.50 -3.92
N PHE A 73 5.59 8.18 -2.92
CA PHE A 73 5.54 6.89 -2.24
C PHE A 73 5.10 7.04 -0.79
N ILE A 74 4.46 6.00 -0.27
CA ILE A 74 4.13 5.86 1.15
C ILE A 74 4.74 4.54 1.61
N TYR A 75 5.67 4.58 2.55
CA TYR A 75 6.22 3.41 3.22
C TYR A 75 5.64 3.32 4.63
N GLN A 76 5.18 2.14 5.02
CA GLN A 76 4.64 1.87 6.35
C GLN A 76 5.28 0.60 6.88
N GLU A 77 5.86 0.68 8.08
CA GLU A 77 6.35 -0.48 8.80
C GLU A 77 5.35 -0.84 9.92
N LEU A 78 5.16 -2.13 10.20
CA LEU A 78 4.24 -2.54 11.27
C LEU A 78 4.69 -1.92 12.60
N ASN A 79 3.77 -1.21 13.28
CA ASN A 79 3.98 -0.57 14.57
C ASN A 79 5.07 0.52 14.61
N LYS A 80 5.47 1.08 13.47
CA LYS A 80 6.36 2.25 13.43
C LYS A 80 5.77 3.36 12.58
N ASN A 81 6.36 4.54 12.71
CA ASN A 81 6.03 5.69 11.87
C ASN A 81 6.29 5.36 10.39
N GLY A 82 5.49 5.95 9.52
CA GLY A 82 5.65 5.74 8.10
C GLY A 82 6.61 6.76 7.50
N VAL A 83 6.81 6.69 6.20
CA VAL A 83 7.58 7.69 5.46
C VAL A 83 6.83 8.00 4.18
N VAL A 84 6.64 9.29 3.91
CA VAL A 84 6.14 9.78 2.63
C VAL A 84 7.23 10.58 1.94
N GLY A 85 7.37 10.38 0.64
CA GLY A 85 8.32 11.15 -0.15
C GLY A 85 8.08 11.01 -1.65
N LYS A 86 8.99 11.57 -2.44
CA LYS A 86 8.98 11.38 -3.90
C LYS A 86 9.88 10.22 -4.31
N TYR A 87 9.52 9.54 -5.38
CA TYR A 87 10.33 8.50 -6.01
C TYR A 87 10.64 8.82 -7.46
N LEU A 88 11.67 8.18 -8.00
CA LEU A 88 12.05 8.24 -9.41
C LEU A 88 12.40 6.84 -9.90
N VAL A 89 11.73 6.39 -10.96
CA VAL A 89 12.12 5.15 -11.67
C VAL A 89 13.36 5.45 -12.51
N VAL A 90 14.46 4.75 -12.24
CA VAL A 90 15.77 4.99 -12.88
C VAL A 90 15.96 4.07 -14.09
N SER A 91 15.60 2.79 -13.94
CA SER A 91 15.67 1.74 -14.97
C SER A 91 14.46 0.79 -14.82
N GLY A 92 14.39 -0.31 -15.56
CA GLY A 92 13.31 -1.30 -15.39
C GLY A 92 13.40 -2.20 -14.16
N ASN A 93 14.43 -2.04 -13.34
CA ASN A 93 14.65 -2.81 -12.11
C ASN A 93 15.08 -1.94 -10.92
N GLU A 94 15.03 -0.61 -11.04
CA GLU A 94 15.54 0.31 -10.02
C GLU A 94 14.66 1.56 -9.85
N ILE A 95 14.43 1.91 -8.57
CA ILE A 95 13.73 3.11 -8.13
C ILE A 95 14.56 3.81 -7.05
N THR A 96 14.76 5.11 -7.18
CA THR A 96 15.29 5.96 -6.09
C THR A 96 14.13 6.55 -5.30
N LEU A 97 14.26 6.59 -3.98
CA LEU A 97 13.31 7.21 -3.05
C LEU A 97 13.98 8.45 -2.43
N ALA A 98 13.18 9.44 -2.04
CA ALA A 98 13.66 10.57 -1.25
C ALA A 98 14.38 10.10 0.04
N ASN A 99 15.22 10.96 0.62
CA ASN A 99 16.00 10.67 1.83
C ASN A 99 16.96 9.48 1.70
N ASN A 100 17.60 9.33 0.52
CA ASN A 100 18.61 8.30 0.22
C ASN A 100 18.09 6.85 0.28
N GLY A 101 16.79 6.64 0.08
CA GLY A 101 16.22 5.32 -0.09
C GLY A 101 16.35 4.81 -1.53
N LYS A 102 16.38 3.48 -1.71
CA LYS A 102 16.43 2.84 -3.05
C LYS A 102 15.73 1.49 -3.03
N VAL A 103 15.07 1.15 -4.13
CA VAL A 103 14.57 -0.19 -4.41
C VAL A 103 15.29 -0.71 -5.66
N SER A 104 15.92 -1.88 -5.58
CA SER A 104 16.76 -2.43 -6.66
C SER A 104 16.51 -3.92 -6.90
N GLY A 105 16.94 -4.39 -8.07
CA GLY A 105 16.72 -5.78 -8.47
C GLY A 105 15.24 -6.13 -8.55
N ILE A 106 14.39 -5.15 -8.90
CA ILE A 106 12.94 -5.31 -8.90
C ILE A 106 12.55 -6.33 -9.98
N SER A 107 11.88 -7.39 -9.56
CA SER A 107 11.15 -8.30 -10.44
C SER A 107 9.68 -8.29 -10.04
N ILE A 108 8.80 -8.19 -11.04
CA ILE A 108 7.34 -8.24 -10.85
C ILE A 108 6.79 -9.31 -11.78
N GLU A 109 6.12 -10.30 -11.17
CA GLU A 109 5.44 -11.39 -11.87
C GLU A 109 3.98 -11.42 -11.41
N GLY A 110 3.09 -10.83 -12.22
CA GLY A 110 1.68 -10.66 -11.86
C GLY A 110 1.52 -9.77 -10.63
N THR A 111 1.02 -10.34 -9.53
CA THR A 111 0.82 -9.64 -8.25
C THR A 111 1.96 -9.84 -7.26
N LYS A 112 3.05 -10.51 -7.67
CA LYS A 112 4.21 -10.77 -6.82
C LYS A 112 5.34 -9.80 -7.18
N LEU A 113 5.96 -9.21 -6.16
CA LEU A 113 7.16 -8.40 -6.26
C LEU A 113 8.30 -9.08 -5.51
N SER A 114 9.50 -9.02 -6.06
CA SER A 114 10.74 -9.32 -5.34
C SER A 114 11.79 -8.26 -5.64
N GLY A 115 12.73 -8.08 -4.73
CA GLY A 115 13.83 -7.13 -4.90
C GLY A 115 14.57 -6.87 -3.60
N SER A 116 15.20 -5.72 -3.52
CA SER A 116 15.87 -5.25 -2.30
C SER A 116 15.51 -3.80 -2.03
N VAL A 117 15.31 -3.47 -0.76
CA VAL A 117 15.14 -2.10 -0.28
C VAL A 117 16.40 -1.71 0.48
N THR A 118 16.96 -0.56 0.12
CA THR A 118 18.11 0.05 0.79
C THR A 118 17.68 1.35 1.46
N TRP A 119 17.97 1.49 2.76
CA TRP A 119 17.75 2.72 3.53
C TRP A 119 18.94 2.99 4.46
N ASN A 120 19.51 4.20 4.43
CA ASN A 120 20.68 4.56 5.26
C ASN A 120 21.81 3.50 5.20
N ALA A 121 22.14 3.03 3.99
CA ALA A 121 23.11 1.96 3.69
C ALA A 121 22.74 0.53 4.14
N ASN A 122 21.63 0.32 4.85
CA ASN A 122 21.15 -1.02 5.16
C ASN A 122 20.32 -1.55 4.00
N THR A 123 20.64 -2.75 3.50
CA THR A 123 19.92 -3.38 2.39
C THR A 123 19.26 -4.66 2.87
N VAL A 124 17.97 -4.80 2.62
CA VAL A 124 17.18 -5.98 2.95
C VAL A 124 16.51 -6.52 1.68
N LYS A 125 16.51 -7.85 1.54
CA LYS A 125 15.72 -8.51 0.50
C LYS A 125 14.25 -8.51 0.90
N VAL A 126 13.40 -8.20 -0.08
CA VAL A 126 11.97 -8.15 0.12
C VAL A 126 11.27 -9.00 -0.93
N SER A 127 10.21 -9.65 -0.50
CA SER A 127 9.17 -10.16 -1.39
C SER A 127 7.85 -9.53 -0.99
N GLY A 128 6.92 -9.38 -1.92
CA GLY A 128 5.66 -8.72 -1.61
C GLY A 128 4.51 -9.09 -2.54
N ASP A 129 3.33 -8.78 -2.04
CA ASP A 129 2.05 -9.01 -2.70
C ASP A 129 1.37 -7.68 -3.01
N LYS A 130 0.90 -7.52 -4.26
CA LYS A 130 0.12 -6.37 -4.65
C LYS A 130 -1.25 -6.42 -3.98
N VAL A 131 -1.58 -5.37 -3.24
CA VAL A 131 -2.91 -5.22 -2.64
C VAL A 131 -3.88 -4.84 -3.73
N SER A 132 -5.00 -5.57 -3.83
CA SER A 132 -6.05 -5.26 -4.79
C SER A 132 -6.68 -3.91 -4.46
N ILE A 133 -6.88 -3.08 -5.49
CA ILE A 133 -7.60 -1.82 -5.35
C ILE A 133 -9.08 -2.15 -5.12
N ALA A 134 -9.52 -2.08 -3.86
CA ALA A 134 -10.89 -2.38 -3.48
C ALA A 134 -11.84 -1.17 -3.65
N ILE A 135 -11.28 0.05 -3.74
CA ILE A 135 -12.05 1.29 -3.70
C ILE A 135 -11.97 1.95 -5.07
N THR A 136 -13.12 2.08 -5.74
CA THR A 136 -13.22 2.62 -7.11
C THR A 136 -14.34 3.65 -7.19
N GLY A 137 -14.51 4.28 -8.36
CA GLY A 137 -15.58 5.24 -8.64
C GLY A 137 -15.15 6.70 -8.56
N SER A 138 -15.96 7.59 -9.15
CA SER A 138 -15.62 9.01 -9.33
C SER A 138 -15.36 9.75 -8.02
N LYS A 139 -16.09 9.44 -6.94
CA LYS A 139 -15.82 10.00 -5.61
C LYS A 139 -14.43 9.61 -5.09
N THR A 140 -14.03 8.35 -5.28
CA THR A 140 -12.69 7.87 -4.93
C THR A 140 -11.62 8.57 -5.74
N GLU A 141 -11.82 8.76 -7.04
CA GLU A 141 -10.90 9.50 -7.92
C GLU A 141 -10.73 10.98 -7.50
N LEU A 142 -11.80 11.59 -7.00
CA LEU A 142 -11.75 12.94 -6.44
C LEU A 142 -11.01 12.94 -5.10
N LEU A 143 -11.31 12.01 -4.20
CA LEU A 143 -10.73 11.97 -2.85
C LEU A 143 -9.26 11.54 -2.84
N ALA A 144 -8.88 10.56 -3.67
CA ALA A 144 -7.58 9.87 -3.61
C ALA A 144 -6.43 10.73 -4.16
N ARG A 145 -5.99 11.69 -3.35
CA ARG A 145 -4.89 12.62 -3.59
C ARG A 145 -4.38 13.18 -2.25
N ALA A 146 -3.38 14.05 -2.33
CA ALA A 146 -2.92 14.82 -1.19
C ALA A 146 -3.79 16.07 -0.97
N TRP A 147 -4.10 16.35 0.29
CA TRP A 147 -4.86 17.49 0.76
C TRP A 147 -4.10 18.19 1.87
N THR A 148 -4.36 19.49 2.04
CA THR A 148 -3.85 20.28 3.15
C THR A 148 -5.02 20.93 3.87
N LEU A 149 -5.02 20.83 5.19
CA LEU A 149 -6.06 21.43 6.02
C LEU A 149 -5.92 22.96 6.00
N THR A 150 -7.05 23.64 5.86
CA THR A 150 -7.11 25.10 5.90
C THR A 150 -7.42 25.60 7.30
N LYS A 151 -7.21 26.89 7.56
CA LYS A 151 -7.61 27.55 8.80
C LYS A 151 -9.11 27.92 8.85
N PHE A 152 -9.91 27.51 7.85
CA PHE A 152 -11.35 27.76 7.84
C PHE A 152 -12.09 26.74 8.71
N GLU A 153 -13.28 27.12 9.18
CA GLU A 153 -14.07 26.34 10.15
C GLU A 153 -13.23 26.06 11.40
N ASP A 154 -13.19 24.81 11.86
CA ASP A 154 -12.49 24.42 13.08
C ASP A 154 -11.01 24.10 12.82
N GLY A 155 -10.52 24.24 11.58
CA GLY A 155 -9.12 24.00 11.22
C GLY A 155 -8.12 24.96 11.88
N TYR A 156 -8.58 26.00 12.58
CA TYR A 156 -7.75 26.89 13.40
C TYR A 156 -7.37 26.28 14.76
N ILE A 157 -8.16 25.33 15.28
CA ILE A 157 -8.04 24.79 16.66
C ILE A 157 -6.72 24.03 16.88
N LEU A 158 -6.05 23.61 15.81
CA LEU A 158 -4.78 22.87 15.90
C LEU A 158 -3.60 23.69 16.41
N ASN A 159 -3.68 25.03 16.43
CA ASN A 159 -2.67 25.87 17.07
C ASN A 159 -2.73 25.82 18.60
N ASP A 160 -3.84 25.33 19.17
CA ASP A 160 -4.04 25.18 20.62
C ASP A 160 -3.77 23.75 21.12
N ASN A 161 -3.39 22.85 20.20
CA ASN A 161 -3.02 21.49 20.54
C ASN A 161 -1.54 21.46 20.96
N ASP A 162 -1.23 20.75 22.06
CA ASP A 162 0.11 20.58 22.63
C ASP A 162 1.17 20.00 21.66
N LEU A 163 0.77 19.64 20.44
CA LEU A 163 1.62 19.08 19.38
C LEU A 163 2.50 20.14 18.70
N GLY A 164 2.13 21.43 18.78
CA GLY A 164 2.87 22.52 18.14
C GLY A 164 2.84 22.50 16.60
N ALA A 165 1.86 21.82 16.00
CA ALA A 165 1.70 21.75 14.56
C ALA A 165 1.02 23.02 14.02
N ASP A 166 1.58 23.61 12.95
CA ASP A 166 1.02 24.75 12.23
C ASP A 166 0.37 24.38 10.89
N LYS A 167 0.54 23.12 10.46
CA LYS A 167 0.03 22.59 9.19
C LYS A 167 -0.31 21.10 9.30
N ILE A 168 -1.41 20.69 8.66
CA ILE A 168 -1.74 19.28 8.44
C ILE A 168 -1.84 19.00 6.96
N ASN A 169 -1.17 17.94 6.52
CA ASN A 169 -1.37 17.33 5.21
C ASN A 169 -1.94 15.93 5.39
N VAL A 170 -2.82 15.51 4.48
CA VAL A 170 -3.34 14.15 4.46
C VAL A 170 -3.26 13.59 3.05
N ILE A 171 -3.01 12.30 2.92
CA ILE A 171 -3.02 11.58 1.64
C ILE A 171 -4.04 10.46 1.74
N PHE A 172 -4.98 10.45 0.81
CA PHE A 172 -5.85 9.32 0.57
C PHE A 172 -5.35 8.58 -0.67
N SER A 173 -5.09 7.29 -0.55
CA SER A 173 -4.72 6.45 -1.69
C SER A 173 -5.89 5.59 -2.14
N LYS A 174 -5.88 5.17 -3.42
CA LYS A 174 -6.89 4.26 -3.97
C LYS A 174 -6.80 2.85 -3.38
N ALA A 175 -5.62 2.47 -2.86
CA ALA A 175 -5.46 1.22 -2.14
C ALA A 175 -6.05 1.25 -0.71
N GLY A 176 -6.64 2.37 -0.30
CA GLY A 176 -7.25 2.52 1.02
C GLY A 176 -6.26 2.94 2.10
N THR A 177 -5.11 3.53 1.74
CA THR A 177 -4.18 4.12 2.72
C THR A 177 -4.60 5.56 3.04
N TYR A 178 -4.67 5.89 4.32
CA TYR A 178 -4.76 7.25 4.84
C TYR A 178 -3.45 7.56 5.56
N PHE A 179 -2.79 8.66 5.16
CA PHE A 179 -1.55 9.12 5.76
C PHE A 179 -1.68 10.59 6.15
N GLY A 180 -1.71 10.89 7.44
CA GLY A 180 -1.70 12.24 7.99
C GLY A 180 -0.29 12.66 8.42
N GLN A 181 0.08 13.90 8.13
CA GLN A 181 1.30 14.57 8.57
C GLN A 181 0.93 15.85 9.30
N PHE A 182 1.35 15.95 10.56
CA PHE A 182 1.27 17.15 11.36
C PHE A 182 2.65 17.79 11.34
N LEU A 183 2.74 19.05 10.90
CA LEU A 183 4.00 19.73 10.69
C LEU A 183 4.10 20.98 11.55
N ALA A 184 5.30 21.25 12.06
CA ALA A 184 5.74 22.55 12.56
C ALA A 184 6.74 23.14 11.56
N GLY A 185 6.28 24.05 10.70
CA GLY A 185 7.04 24.52 9.55
C GLY A 185 7.27 23.39 8.53
N THR A 186 8.53 22.93 8.43
CA THR A 186 8.91 21.81 7.55
C THR A 186 9.18 20.50 8.30
N HIS A 187 9.09 20.51 9.63
CA HIS A 187 9.36 19.34 10.46
C HIS A 187 8.07 18.61 10.75
N ILE A 188 8.06 17.31 10.53
CA ILE A 188 6.96 16.44 10.95
C ILE A 188 7.06 16.27 12.47
N VAL A 189 6.00 16.65 13.18
CA VAL A 189 5.89 16.48 14.64
C VAL A 189 5.08 15.25 15.01
N GLU A 190 4.13 14.85 14.15
CA GLU A 190 3.33 13.64 14.32
C GLU A 190 2.87 13.10 12.96
N GLU A 191 2.59 11.80 12.90
CA GLU A 191 2.04 11.13 11.74
C GLU A 191 0.88 10.23 12.14
N ALA A 192 -0.13 10.15 11.28
CA ALA A 192 -1.26 9.23 11.42
C ALA A 192 -1.29 8.26 10.25
N ASN A 193 -1.30 6.96 10.54
CA ASN A 193 -1.34 5.90 9.54
C ASN A 193 -2.57 5.05 9.74
N MET A 194 -3.53 5.12 8.81
CA MET A 194 -4.76 4.34 8.89
C MET A 194 -5.09 3.72 7.55
N ASN A 195 -5.97 2.73 7.60
CA ASN A 195 -6.71 2.27 6.43
C ASN A 195 -8.01 3.06 6.35
N TRP A 196 -8.55 3.22 5.14
CA TRP A 196 -9.84 3.85 4.92
C TRP A 196 -10.66 3.12 3.85
N LYS A 197 -11.98 3.29 3.91
CA LYS A 197 -12.92 2.91 2.83
C LYS A 197 -14.19 3.76 2.90
N TRP A 198 -15.00 3.73 1.86
CA TRP A 198 -16.37 4.24 1.94
C TRP A 198 -17.19 3.36 2.89
N HIS A 199 -18.05 3.99 3.68
CA HIS A 199 -19.02 3.28 4.50
C HIS A 199 -19.92 2.43 3.61
N SER A 200 -20.23 1.21 4.06
CA SER A 200 -20.95 0.20 3.26
C SER A 200 -22.38 0.60 2.87
N THR A 201 -23.07 1.37 3.70
CA THR A 201 -24.47 1.75 3.51
C THR A 201 -24.71 3.26 3.42
N LYS A 202 -23.73 4.10 3.79
CA LYS A 202 -23.87 5.57 3.85
C LYS A 202 -22.89 6.23 2.87
N SER A 203 -23.41 6.72 1.75
CA SER A 203 -22.59 7.17 0.61
C SER A 203 -21.82 8.48 0.82
N ASP A 204 -22.09 9.16 1.91
CA ASP A 204 -21.49 10.41 2.38
C ASP A 204 -20.44 10.17 3.48
N ARG A 205 -20.10 8.91 3.80
CA ARG A 205 -19.18 8.61 4.92
C ARG A 205 -17.96 7.83 4.50
N LEU A 206 -16.83 8.22 5.08
CA LEU A 206 -15.60 7.45 5.11
C LEU A 206 -15.47 6.74 6.45
N VAL A 207 -14.82 5.59 6.47
CA VAL A 207 -14.51 4.84 7.69
C VAL A 207 -13.01 4.62 7.75
N TYR A 208 -12.41 4.84 8.92
CA TYR A 208 -10.98 4.64 9.16
C TYR A 208 -10.73 3.56 10.22
N TRP A 209 -9.59 2.87 10.12
CA TRP A 209 -9.14 1.93 11.15
C TRP A 209 -7.62 1.72 11.06
N GLU A 210 -7.02 1.42 12.20
CA GLU A 210 -5.62 1.03 12.28
C GLU A 210 -5.38 -0.34 11.64
N THR A 211 -4.17 -0.55 11.09
CA THR A 211 -3.76 -1.84 10.56
C THR A 211 -3.78 -2.90 11.66
N GLY A 212 -4.47 -4.03 11.40
CA GLY A 212 -4.63 -5.12 12.37
C GLY A 212 -5.88 -4.98 13.27
N SER A 213 -6.56 -3.83 13.24
CA SER A 213 -7.77 -3.59 14.04
C SER A 213 -9.05 -3.95 13.26
N GLN A 214 -10.10 -4.33 14.00
CA GLN A 214 -11.43 -4.49 13.43
C GLN A 214 -12.08 -3.12 13.19
N VAL A 215 -12.75 -2.96 12.06
CA VAL A 215 -13.44 -1.72 11.70
C VAL A 215 -14.87 -1.71 12.27
N ASN A 216 -15.24 -0.63 12.96
CA ASN A 216 -16.62 -0.37 13.36
C ASN A 216 -17.17 0.82 12.57
N GLU A 217 -17.91 0.55 11.49
CA GLU A 217 -18.40 1.60 10.58
C GLU A 217 -19.38 2.58 11.24
N GLU A 218 -20.05 2.17 12.33
CA GLU A 218 -21.01 3.01 13.04
C GLU A 218 -20.36 3.95 14.06
N LYS A 219 -19.05 3.80 14.30
CA LYS A 219 -18.29 4.66 15.24
C LYS A 219 -17.09 5.34 14.60
N ASN A 220 -16.39 4.64 13.71
CA ASN A 220 -15.11 5.08 13.18
C ASN A 220 -15.28 5.79 11.84
N TYR A 221 -16.23 6.72 11.74
CA TYR A 221 -16.58 7.36 10.48
C TYR A 221 -16.41 8.87 10.52
N VAL A 222 -16.27 9.42 9.33
CA VAL A 222 -16.24 10.85 9.05
C VAL A 222 -17.25 11.15 7.95
N ILE A 223 -17.99 12.25 8.10
CA ILE A 223 -19.00 12.68 7.13
C ILE A 223 -18.34 13.60 6.11
N ILE A 224 -18.55 13.33 4.82
CA ILE A 224 -18.13 14.16 3.69
C ILE A 224 -19.27 15.10 3.34
N ARG A 225 -19.15 16.36 3.78
CA ARG A 225 -20.13 17.42 3.47
C ARG A 225 -19.98 17.94 2.05
N GLU A 226 -18.75 18.01 1.55
CA GLU A 226 -18.44 18.51 0.21
C GLU A 226 -17.17 17.80 -0.32
N LEU A 227 -17.21 17.34 -1.57
CA LEU A 227 -16.04 16.79 -2.25
C LEU A 227 -16.05 17.22 -3.71
N THR A 228 -15.12 18.11 -4.06
CA THR A 228 -14.89 18.62 -5.42
C THR A 228 -13.42 18.47 -5.79
N SER A 229 -13.02 18.91 -6.98
CA SER A 229 -11.61 18.94 -7.37
C SER A 229 -10.76 19.92 -6.57
N SER A 230 -11.39 20.87 -5.86
CA SER A 230 -10.71 21.98 -5.17
C SER A 230 -10.97 22.04 -3.67
N ILE A 231 -11.97 21.32 -3.16
CA ILE A 231 -12.39 21.40 -1.75
C ILE A 231 -12.81 20.00 -1.28
N LEU A 232 -12.38 19.67 -0.06
CA LEU A 232 -12.88 18.56 0.73
C LEU A 232 -13.35 19.13 2.08
N LYS A 233 -14.62 18.96 2.42
CA LYS A 233 -15.17 19.34 3.73
C LYS A 233 -15.63 18.10 4.48
N THR A 234 -15.18 17.98 5.72
CA THR A 234 -15.51 16.84 6.57
C THR A 234 -16.10 17.28 7.90
N THR A 235 -16.79 16.35 8.57
CA THR A 235 -17.27 16.48 9.94
C THR A 235 -16.88 15.21 10.70
N GLU A 236 -16.25 15.41 11.86
CA GLU A 236 -15.85 14.34 12.78
C GLU A 236 -16.54 14.54 14.13
N TYR A 237 -16.76 13.44 14.85
CA TYR A 237 -17.33 13.46 16.18
C TYR A 237 -16.36 12.81 17.16
N THR A 238 -15.83 13.59 18.09
CA THR A 238 -14.92 13.13 19.14
C THR A 238 -15.58 13.40 20.48
N ASP A 239 -15.80 12.35 21.28
CA ASP A 239 -16.46 12.44 22.60
C ASP A 239 -17.82 13.18 22.60
N GLY A 240 -18.52 13.13 21.46
CA GLY A 240 -19.81 13.78 21.26
C GLY A 240 -19.73 15.23 20.76
N GLU A 241 -18.53 15.80 20.65
CA GLU A 241 -18.29 17.11 20.08
C GLU A 241 -18.13 17.02 18.56
N GLU A 242 -18.78 17.93 17.84
CA GLU A 242 -18.69 18.03 16.39
C GLU A 242 -17.53 18.94 16.00
N THR A 243 -16.67 18.49 15.10
CA THR A 243 -15.60 19.30 14.51
C THR A 243 -15.67 19.28 12.99
N ASN A 244 -15.61 20.46 12.38
CA ASN A 244 -15.73 20.67 10.94
C ASN A 244 -14.39 21.09 10.33
N PHE A 245 -13.92 20.30 9.36
CA PHE A 245 -12.66 20.57 8.68
C PHE A 245 -12.86 20.91 7.21
N THR A 246 -12.09 21.87 6.72
CA THR A 246 -11.99 22.21 5.30
C THR A 246 -10.58 22.00 4.81
N PHE A 247 -10.42 21.19 3.78
CA PHE A 247 -9.17 20.91 3.09
C PHE A 247 -9.20 21.41 1.64
N ILE A 248 -8.02 21.74 1.13
CA ILE A 248 -7.78 22.03 -0.29
C ILE A 248 -6.70 21.09 -0.84
N PRO A 249 -6.64 20.85 -2.16
CA PRO A 249 -5.59 20.02 -2.74
C PRO A 249 -4.21 20.56 -2.37
N LEU A 250 -3.33 19.67 -1.92
CA LEU A 250 -1.94 20.01 -1.68
C LEU A 250 -1.28 20.30 -3.04
N LYS A 251 -0.63 21.47 -3.15
CA LYS A 251 0.06 21.93 -4.36
C LYS A 251 1.46 21.36 -4.45
#